data_AF-A0A0R3NC66-F1
#
_entry.id   AF-A0A0R3NC66-F1
#
_cell.length_a   1.000
_cell.length_b   1.000
_cell.length_c   1.000
_cell.angle_alpha   90.00
_cell.angle_beta   90.00
_cell.angle_gamma   90.00
#
_symmetry.space_group_name_H-M   'P 1'
#
loop_
_entity.id
_entity.type
_entity.pdbx_description
1 polymer ?
#
loop_
_entity_poly.entity_id
_entity_poly.type
_entity_poly.pdbx_seq_one_letter_code
_entity_poly.pdbx_strand_id
1 'polypeptide(L)'
;MKSVFNTLNIVYAETEARSFIKLNAISLALTAAGIVFVLVAIAALVVLPSALNYLGLSEFTEFLVWAGRWPLLFAVVTFALAFVYRYAPSREKPRWQWITWGSAFAAFAWIAASMLFSWYAANFGSFNRNYGSLGAVIGFMTWIWLSAIVILIGAELNAEMEHQTARDTTTGAAEPMGARGARTADTVGPAQTWRADNTRRRAS
;
A
#
# COMPACT_ATOMS: atom_id res chain seq x y z
N MET A 1 9.07 11.13 -4.70
CA MET A 1 7.87 11.40 -3.88
C MET A 1 6.74 12.09 -4.65
N LYS A 2 7.00 13.21 -5.34
CA LYS A 2 5.96 13.92 -6.11
C LYS A 2 5.26 13.08 -7.18
N SER A 3 6.00 12.22 -7.88
CA SER A 3 5.40 11.28 -8.85
C SER A 3 4.42 10.31 -8.18
N VAL A 4 4.80 9.72 -7.03
CA VAL A 4 3.91 8.84 -6.25
C VAL A 4 2.65 9.57 -5.81
N PHE A 5 2.75 10.82 -5.37
CA PHE A 5 1.58 11.63 -4.97
C PHE A 5 0.67 11.89 -6.16
N ASN A 6 1.24 12.24 -7.31
CA ASN A 6 0.46 12.45 -8.52
C ASN A 6 -0.25 11.18 -8.98
N THR A 7 0.44 10.02 -8.97
CA THR A 7 -0.18 8.74 -9.33
C THR A 7 -1.27 8.34 -8.35
N LEU A 8 -1.07 8.56 -7.05
CA LEU A 8 -2.11 8.29 -6.05
C LEU A 8 -3.30 9.25 -6.20
N ASN A 9 -3.07 10.53 -6.50
CA ASN A 9 -4.15 11.46 -6.82
C ASN A 9 -4.95 10.97 -8.04
N ILE A 10 -4.28 10.48 -9.08
CA ILE A 10 -4.94 9.89 -10.25
C ILE A 10 -5.79 8.67 -9.88
N VAL A 11 -5.24 7.75 -9.06
CA VAL A 11 -5.97 6.56 -8.56
C VAL A 11 -7.23 6.96 -7.78
N TYR A 12 -7.13 7.96 -6.91
CA TYR A 12 -8.29 8.48 -6.18
C TYR A 12 -9.13 9.49 -6.98
N ALA A 13 -8.82 9.67 -8.28
CA ALA A 13 -9.48 10.63 -9.17
C ALA A 13 -9.50 12.08 -8.64
N GLU A 14 -8.51 12.44 -7.82
CA GLU A 14 -8.31 13.75 -7.19
C GLU A 14 -7.40 14.65 -8.01
N THR A 15 -7.60 15.97 -7.87
CA THR A 15 -6.67 16.98 -8.40
C THR A 15 -5.82 17.54 -7.27
N GLU A 16 -4.54 17.77 -7.53
CA GLU A 16 -3.62 18.30 -6.50
C GLU A 16 -3.97 19.76 -6.20
N ALA A 17 -4.68 19.99 -5.10
CA ALA A 17 -5.12 21.32 -4.68
C ALA A 17 -4.13 22.00 -3.71
N ARG A 18 -3.05 21.33 -3.30
CA ARG A 18 -2.09 21.87 -2.32
C ARG A 18 -1.11 22.84 -2.98
N SER A 19 -0.80 23.93 -2.26
CA SER A 19 0.26 24.87 -2.69
C SER A 19 1.63 24.19 -2.74
N PHE A 20 2.54 24.69 -3.59
CA PHE A 20 3.89 24.13 -3.76
C PHE A 20 4.64 23.96 -2.44
N ILE A 21 4.50 24.92 -1.51
CA ILE A 21 5.12 24.87 -0.18
C ILE A 21 4.52 23.73 0.66
N LYS A 22 3.18 23.64 0.73
CA LYS A 22 2.49 22.59 1.49
C LYS A 22 2.79 21.20 0.94
N LEU A 23 2.82 21.05 -0.39
CA LEU A 23 3.19 19.80 -1.06
C LEU A 23 4.62 19.37 -0.71
N ASN A 24 5.60 20.28 -0.79
CA ASN A 24 6.99 19.98 -0.44
C ASN A 24 7.14 19.64 1.04
N ALA A 25 6.46 20.38 1.93
CA ALA A 25 6.49 20.11 3.37
C ALA A 25 5.91 18.72 3.71
N ILE A 26 4.77 18.35 3.12
CA ILE A 26 4.16 17.02 3.32
C ILE A 26 5.05 15.94 2.71
N SER A 27 5.60 16.17 1.51
CA SER A 27 6.54 15.23 0.89
C SER A 27 7.75 14.98 1.78
N LEU A 28 8.35 16.05 2.32
CA LEU A 28 9.51 15.95 3.20
C LEU A 28 9.16 15.25 4.51
N ALA A 29 8.03 15.61 5.13
CA ALA A 29 7.54 14.99 6.35
C ALA A 29 7.26 13.50 6.15
N LEU A 30 6.62 13.10 5.04
CA LEU A 30 6.34 11.68 4.76
C LEU A 30 7.63 10.90 4.49
N THR A 31 8.60 11.49 3.80
CA THR A 31 9.91 10.87 3.60
C THR A 31 10.66 10.72 4.92
N ALA A 32 10.70 11.76 5.76
CA ALA A 32 11.35 11.69 7.07
C ALA A 32 10.66 10.68 8.00
N ALA A 33 9.32 10.68 8.05
CA ALA A 33 8.55 9.70 8.79
C ALA A 33 8.81 8.27 8.29
N GLY A 34 8.90 8.07 6.96
CA GLY A 34 9.27 6.80 6.37
C GLY A 34 10.67 6.32 6.79
N ILE A 35 11.66 7.23 6.81
CA ILE A 35 13.02 6.90 7.27
C ILE A 35 13.00 6.49 8.75
N VAL A 36 12.38 7.30 9.62
CA VAL A 36 12.27 7.00 11.05
C VAL A 36 11.55 5.67 11.27
N PHE A 37 10.47 5.43 10.53
CA PHE A 37 9.71 4.19 10.58
C PHE A 37 10.56 2.97 10.21
N VAL A 38 11.35 3.06 9.12
CA VAL A 38 12.27 1.98 8.72
C VAL A 38 13.33 1.75 9.79
N LEU A 39 13.91 2.81 10.36
CA LEU A 39 14.90 2.68 11.44
C LEU A 39 14.32 2.01 12.69
N VAL A 40 13.11 2.40 13.09
CA VAL A 40 12.40 1.78 14.23
C VAL A 40 12.05 0.33 13.92
N ALA A 41 11.62 0.01 12.70
CA ALA A 41 11.31 -1.36 12.31
C ALA A 41 12.56 -2.25 12.33
N ILE A 42 13.70 -1.78 11.81
CA ILE A 42 14.98 -2.49 11.89
C ILE A 42 15.42 -2.65 13.35
N ALA A 43 15.33 -1.59 14.15
CA ALA A 43 15.65 -1.63 15.57
C ALA A 43 14.76 -2.65 16.30
N ALA A 44 13.46 -2.69 16.04
CA ALA A 44 12.56 -3.67 16.62
C ALA A 44 12.94 -5.10 16.21
N LEU A 45 13.30 -5.34 14.94
CA LEU A 45 13.75 -6.65 14.46
C LEU A 45 15.04 -7.14 15.14
N VAL A 46 15.93 -6.22 15.55
CA VAL A 46 17.20 -6.56 16.22
C VAL A 46 17.03 -6.64 17.74
N VAL A 47 16.31 -5.69 18.34
CA VAL A 47 16.18 -5.55 19.79
C VAL A 47 15.21 -6.57 20.38
N LEU A 48 14.10 -6.88 19.70
CA LEU A 48 13.10 -7.82 20.18
C LEU A 48 13.67 -9.22 20.49
N PRO A 49 14.44 -9.88 19.59
CA PRO A 49 15.08 -11.15 19.91
C PRO A 49 16.08 -11.04 21.08
N SER A 50 16.87 -9.95 21.13
CA SER A 50 17.82 -9.73 22.24
C SER A 50 17.11 -9.58 23.59
N ALA A 51 16.03 -8.81 23.65
CA ALA A 51 15.24 -8.60 24.87
C ALA A 51 14.57 -9.88 25.37
N LEU A 52 14.06 -10.71 24.47
CA LEU A 52 13.46 -12.01 24.81
C LEU A 52 14.50 -13.02 25.34
N ASN A 53 15.71 -13.02 24.78
CA ASN A 53 16.81 -13.84 25.29
C ASN A 53 17.23 -13.47 26.73
N TYR A 54 17.19 -12.19 27.10
CA TYR A 54 17.45 -11.76 28.48
C TYR A 54 16.41 -12.28 29.49
N LEU A 55 15.19 -12.60 29.05
CA LEU A 55 14.13 -13.14 29.89
C LEU A 55 14.21 -14.67 30.08
N GLY A 56 15.25 -15.33 29.55
CA GLY A 56 15.52 -16.75 29.79
C GLY A 56 14.65 -17.74 29.01
N LEU A 57 13.95 -17.27 27.97
CA LEU A 57 13.02 -18.09 27.18
C LEU A 57 13.71 -18.73 25.94
N SER A 58 14.92 -19.26 26.05
CA SER A 58 15.78 -19.55 24.87
C SER A 58 15.12 -20.37 23.74
N GLU A 59 14.53 -21.53 24.03
CA GLU A 59 13.89 -22.37 23.00
C GLU A 59 12.57 -21.76 22.48
N PHE A 60 11.77 -21.17 23.37
CA PHE A 60 10.55 -20.47 22.98
C PHE A 60 10.85 -19.21 22.17
N THR A 61 12.00 -18.56 22.42
CA THR A 61 12.45 -17.33 21.75
C THR A 61 12.87 -17.61 20.32
N GLU A 62 13.59 -18.70 20.04
CA GLU A 62 13.93 -19.08 18.66
C GLU A 62 12.68 -19.32 17.82
N PHE A 63 11.70 -20.06 18.37
CA PHE A 63 10.42 -20.25 17.70
C PHE A 63 9.64 -18.94 17.52
N LEU A 64 9.54 -18.10 18.57
CA LEU A 64 8.80 -16.84 18.50
C LEU A 64 9.43 -15.84 17.53
N VAL A 65 10.76 -15.82 17.44
CA VAL A 65 11.50 -14.94 16.54
C VAL A 65 11.32 -15.40 15.10
N TRP A 66 11.41 -16.72 14.85
CA TRP A 66 11.19 -17.27 13.52
C TRP A 66 9.75 -17.08 13.05
N ALA A 67 8.77 -17.42 13.89
CA ALA A 67 7.34 -17.32 13.58
C ALA A 67 6.86 -15.86 13.56
N GLY A 68 7.27 -15.05 14.54
CA GLY A 68 6.85 -13.66 14.72
C GLY A 68 7.42 -12.67 13.71
N ARG A 69 8.52 -13.03 13.03
CA ARG A 69 9.10 -12.21 11.96
C ARG A 69 8.14 -11.96 10.81
N TRP A 70 7.37 -12.97 10.38
CA TRP A 70 6.44 -12.83 9.25
C TRP A 70 5.21 -11.96 9.59
N PRO A 71 4.51 -12.16 10.71
CA PRO A 71 3.46 -11.24 11.17
C PRO A 71 3.97 -9.82 11.42
N LEU A 72 5.15 -9.67 12.02
CA LEU A 72 5.75 -8.34 12.26
C LEU A 72 6.04 -7.64 10.94
N LEU A 73 6.66 -8.34 9.98
CA LEU A 73 6.90 -7.80 8.64
C LEU A 73 5.58 -7.38 7.97
N PHE A 74 4.57 -8.24 8.01
CA PHE A 74 3.26 -7.94 7.46
C PHE A 74 2.64 -6.70 8.11
N ALA A 75 2.62 -6.62 9.45
CA ALA A 75 2.11 -5.49 10.19
C ALA A 75 2.84 -4.18 9.86
N VAL A 76 4.17 -4.23 9.78
CA VAL A 76 5.02 -3.08 9.42
C VAL A 76 4.69 -2.61 8.00
N VAL A 77 4.62 -3.52 7.03
CA VAL A 77 4.32 -3.16 5.64
C VAL A 77 2.88 -2.63 5.50
N THR A 78 1.90 -3.28 6.12
CA THR A 78 0.51 -2.80 6.13
C THR A 78 0.41 -1.41 6.73
N PHE A 79 1.08 -1.16 7.85
CA PHE A 79 1.06 0.16 8.50
C PHE A 79 1.72 1.23 7.63
N ALA A 80 2.87 0.93 7.02
CA ALA A 80 3.54 1.84 6.09
C ALA A 80 2.63 2.21 4.90
N LEU A 81 2.00 1.22 4.27
CA LEU A 81 1.08 1.44 3.15
C LEU A 81 -0.16 2.21 3.59
N ALA A 82 -0.74 1.90 4.75
CA ALA A 82 -1.88 2.63 5.29
C ALA A 82 -1.55 4.10 5.51
N PHE A 83 -0.34 4.39 6.01
CA PHE A 83 0.13 5.76 6.19
C PHE A 83 0.28 6.49 4.84
N VAL A 84 0.88 5.83 3.84
CA VAL A 84 1.01 6.40 2.49
C VAL A 84 -0.36 6.66 1.88
N TYR A 85 -1.28 5.69 1.90
CA TYR A 85 -2.62 5.84 1.32
C TYR A 85 -3.47 6.90 2.03
N ARG A 86 -3.25 7.11 3.32
CA ARG A 86 -3.99 8.11 4.10
C ARG A 86 -3.51 9.55 3.87
N TYR A 87 -2.20 9.76 3.74
CA TYR A 87 -1.61 11.10 3.77
C TYR A 87 -1.09 11.59 2.41
N ALA A 88 -0.77 10.68 1.49
CA ALA A 88 -0.27 11.06 0.18
C ALA A 88 -1.36 11.75 -0.68
N PRO A 89 -2.59 11.21 -0.83
CA PRO A 89 -3.62 11.84 -1.67
C PRO A 89 -4.06 13.21 -1.14
N SER A 90 -4.33 14.15 -2.05
CA SER A 90 -4.83 15.50 -1.72
C SER A 90 -6.35 15.54 -1.53
N ARG A 91 -6.85 14.84 -0.51
CA ARG A 91 -8.28 14.77 -0.17
C ARG A 91 -8.53 14.71 1.33
N GLU A 92 -9.80 14.77 1.71
CA GLU A 92 -10.21 14.54 3.09
C GLU A 92 -9.84 13.12 3.54
N LYS A 93 -9.36 13.00 4.79
CA LYS A 93 -8.73 11.77 5.27
C LYS A 93 -9.79 10.67 5.43
N PRO A 94 -9.61 9.49 4.79
CA PRO A 94 -10.53 8.38 4.98
C PRO A 94 -10.41 7.83 6.41
N ARG A 95 -11.44 7.16 6.94
CA ARG A 95 -11.37 6.45 8.23
C ARG A 95 -10.42 5.26 8.11
N TRP A 96 -9.73 4.93 9.20
CA TRP A 96 -8.74 3.85 9.24
C TRP A 96 -9.30 2.51 8.73
N GLN A 97 -10.55 2.18 9.10
CA GLN A 97 -11.21 0.94 8.68
C GLN A 97 -11.30 0.74 7.16
N TRP A 98 -11.40 1.82 6.38
CA TRP A 98 -11.53 1.73 4.91
C TRP A 98 -10.18 1.54 4.23
N ILE A 99 -9.12 2.08 4.83
CA ILE A 99 -7.75 2.01 4.28
C ILE A 99 -7.11 0.65 4.57
N THR A 100 -7.45 0.04 5.71
CA THR A 100 -6.81 -1.20 6.18
C THR A 100 -6.95 -2.35 5.19
N TRP A 101 -8.08 -2.46 4.48
CA TRP A 101 -8.32 -3.59 3.57
C TRP A 101 -7.39 -3.58 2.36
N GLY A 102 -7.28 -2.47 1.63
CA GLY A 102 -6.35 -2.35 0.50
C GLY A 102 -4.89 -2.31 0.93
N SER A 103 -4.58 -1.76 2.12
CA SER A 103 -3.22 -1.83 2.68
C SER A 103 -2.81 -3.24 3.08
N ALA A 104 -3.72 -4.04 3.65
CA ALA A 104 -3.47 -5.43 3.99
C ALA A 104 -3.33 -6.29 2.73
N PHE A 105 -4.22 -6.09 1.74
CA PHE A 105 -4.12 -6.77 0.46
C PHE A 105 -2.79 -6.46 -0.26
N ALA A 106 -2.42 -5.18 -0.36
CA ALA A 106 -1.15 -4.81 -0.97
C ALA A 106 0.05 -5.32 -0.19
N ALA A 107 0.03 -5.33 1.14
CA ALA A 107 1.10 -5.92 1.94
C ALA A 107 1.26 -7.42 1.65
N PHE A 108 0.15 -8.15 1.58
CA PHE A 108 0.16 -9.58 1.25
C PHE A 108 0.71 -9.82 -0.16
N ALA A 109 0.15 -9.12 -1.16
CA ALA A 109 0.59 -9.23 -2.55
C ALA A 109 2.05 -8.83 -2.72
N TRP A 110 2.54 -7.86 -1.96
CA TRP A 110 3.91 -7.36 -2.04
C TRP A 110 4.91 -8.36 -1.46
N ILE A 111 4.57 -9.00 -0.33
CA ILE A 111 5.35 -10.08 0.25
C ILE A 111 5.38 -11.28 -0.71
N ALA A 112 4.23 -11.67 -1.26
CA ALA A 112 4.14 -12.77 -2.22
C ALA A 112 4.95 -12.50 -3.50
N ALA A 113 4.83 -11.29 -4.06
CA ALA A 113 5.61 -10.87 -5.22
C ALA A 113 7.11 -10.86 -4.93
N SER A 114 7.51 -10.41 -3.73
CA SER A 114 8.91 -10.39 -3.31
C SER A 114 9.47 -11.81 -3.16
N MET A 115 8.73 -12.74 -2.56
CA MET A 115 9.11 -14.15 -2.48
C MET A 115 9.26 -14.77 -3.87
N LEU A 116 8.29 -14.53 -4.76
CA LEU A 116 8.31 -15.04 -6.13
C LEU A 116 9.50 -14.48 -6.91
N PHE A 117 9.78 -13.19 -6.74
CA PHE A 117 10.95 -12.54 -7.34
C PHE A 117 12.26 -13.10 -6.80
N SER A 118 12.36 -13.34 -5.48
CA SER A 118 13.55 -13.98 -4.88
C SER A 118 13.78 -15.39 -5.45
N TRP A 119 12.72 -16.18 -5.61
CA TRP A 119 12.80 -17.48 -6.26
C TRP A 119 13.26 -17.35 -7.72
N TYR A 120 12.65 -16.45 -8.49
CA TYR A 120 13.04 -16.18 -9.88
C TYR A 120 14.51 -15.78 -10.01
N ALA A 121 14.96 -14.83 -9.18
CA ALA A 121 16.33 -14.34 -9.17
C ALA A 121 17.36 -15.44 -8.80
N ALA A 122 17.01 -16.34 -7.88
CA ALA A 122 17.87 -17.47 -7.52
C ALA A 122 18.05 -18.48 -8.68
N ASN A 123 17.03 -18.65 -9.52
CA ASN A 123 17.06 -19.55 -10.67
C ASN A 123 17.71 -18.91 -11.92
N PHE A 124 18.01 -17.60 -11.88
CA PHE A 124 18.58 -16.81 -12.98
C PHE A 124 20.10 -16.95 -13.17
N GLY A 125 20.73 -17.93 -12.50
CA GLY A 125 22.19 -18.06 -12.35
C GLY A 125 23.00 -18.20 -13.65
N SER A 126 22.40 -18.58 -14.78
CA SER A 126 23.09 -18.64 -16.08
C SER A 126 23.18 -17.28 -16.78
N PHE A 127 22.18 -16.40 -16.61
CA PHE A 127 22.18 -15.05 -17.18
C PHE A 127 23.11 -14.10 -16.42
N ASN A 128 23.19 -14.25 -15.09
CA ASN A 128 24.09 -13.48 -14.22
C ASN A 128 25.58 -13.73 -14.55
N ARG A 129 25.93 -14.89 -15.12
CA ARG A 129 27.31 -15.23 -15.50
C ARG A 129 27.81 -14.43 -16.71
N ASN A 130 26.91 -14.04 -17.61
CA ASN A 130 27.25 -13.28 -18.82
C ASN A 130 27.07 -11.76 -18.62
N TYR A 131 26.13 -11.35 -17.77
CA TYR A 131 25.75 -9.94 -17.59
C TYR A 131 26.11 -9.36 -16.22
N GLY A 132 26.57 -10.16 -15.26
CA GLY A 132 27.09 -9.71 -13.97
C GLY A 132 26.26 -8.59 -13.32
N SER A 133 26.88 -7.43 -13.13
CA SER A 133 26.26 -6.25 -12.52
C SER A 133 25.04 -5.71 -13.30
N LEU A 134 24.97 -5.85 -14.62
CA LEU A 134 23.80 -5.45 -15.42
C LEU A 134 22.57 -6.29 -15.06
N GLY A 135 22.75 -7.58 -14.81
CA GLY A 135 21.67 -8.48 -14.37
C GLY A 135 21.09 -8.04 -13.02
N ALA A 136 21.95 -7.63 -12.08
CA ALA A 136 21.52 -7.11 -10.79
C ALA A 136 20.71 -5.81 -10.91
N VAL A 137 21.13 -4.87 -11.77
CA VAL A 137 20.39 -3.61 -12.02
C VAL A 137 19.02 -3.88 -12.64
N ILE A 138 18.96 -4.73 -13.67
CA ILE A 138 17.69 -5.09 -14.33
C ILE A 138 16.74 -5.77 -13.33
N GLY A 139 17.26 -6.70 -12.53
CA GLY A 139 16.50 -7.35 -11.47
C GLY A 139 15.95 -6.34 -10.46
N PHE A 140 16.79 -5.43 -9.97
CA PHE A 140 16.37 -4.38 -9.03
C PHE A 140 15.30 -3.45 -9.63
N MET A 141 15.46 -3.01 -10.87
CA MET A 141 14.44 -2.21 -11.57
C MET A 141 13.12 -2.96 -11.73
N THR A 142 13.18 -4.26 -12.05
CA THR A 142 12.01 -5.13 -12.19
C THR A 142 11.29 -5.28 -10.86
N TRP A 143 12.04 -5.48 -9.77
CA TRP A 143 11.48 -5.57 -8.43
C TRP A 143 10.81 -4.26 -7.97
N ILE A 144 11.42 -3.11 -8.25
CA ILE A 144 10.80 -1.80 -8.00
C ILE A 144 9.50 -1.65 -8.81
N TRP A 145 9.53 -2.04 -10.09
CA TRP A 145 8.36 -1.95 -10.96
C TRP A 145 7.21 -2.84 -10.48
N LEU A 146 7.47 -4.09 -10.12
CA LEU A 146 6.48 -4.99 -9.50
C LEU A 146 5.93 -4.42 -8.20
N SER A 147 6.82 -3.88 -7.35
CA SER A 147 6.42 -3.24 -6.09
C SER A 147 5.47 -2.06 -6.34
N ALA A 148 5.77 -1.21 -7.32
CA ALA A 148 4.92 -0.08 -7.68
C ALA A 148 3.54 -0.54 -8.14
N ILE A 149 3.44 -1.58 -8.97
CA ILE A 149 2.17 -2.15 -9.42
C ILE A 149 1.33 -2.62 -8.23
N VAL A 150 1.92 -3.40 -7.32
CA VAL A 150 1.19 -3.93 -6.16
C VAL A 150 0.65 -2.81 -5.27
N ILE A 151 1.45 -1.75 -5.04
CA ILE A 151 1.03 -0.58 -4.27
C ILE A 151 -0.12 0.13 -4.96
N LEU A 152 -0.06 0.33 -6.27
CA LEU A 152 -1.14 0.98 -7.01
C LEU A 152 -2.44 0.16 -6.99
N ILE A 153 -2.35 -1.16 -7.13
CA ILE A 153 -3.53 -2.04 -7.03
C ILE A 153 -4.16 -1.95 -5.63
N GLY A 154 -3.36 -1.87 -4.56
CA GLY A 154 -3.91 -1.69 -3.21
C GLY A 154 -4.59 -0.35 -3.00
N ALA A 155 -4.04 0.71 -3.59
CA ALA A 155 -4.65 2.03 -3.57
C ALA A 155 -5.98 2.05 -4.35
N GLU A 156 -6.01 1.42 -5.53
CA GLU A 156 -7.22 1.26 -6.35
C GLU A 156 -8.28 0.45 -5.62
N LEU A 157 -7.90 -0.64 -4.94
CA LEU A 157 -8.83 -1.43 -4.13
C LEU A 157 -9.49 -0.58 -3.04
N ASN A 158 -8.70 0.25 -2.35
CA ASN A 158 -9.23 1.18 -1.35
C ASN A 158 -10.17 2.21 -1.96
N ALA A 159 -9.80 2.77 -3.11
CA ALA A 159 -10.65 3.73 -3.82
C ALA A 159 -11.97 3.07 -4.25
N GLU A 160 -11.93 1.90 -4.89
CA GLU A 160 -13.14 1.25 -5.38
C GLU A 160 -14.05 0.77 -4.23
N MET A 161 -13.47 0.28 -3.13
CA MET A 161 -14.26 -0.07 -1.94
C MET A 161 -15.02 1.12 -1.36
N GLU A 162 -14.40 2.30 -1.35
CA GLU A 162 -15.01 3.54 -0.93
C GLU A 162 -16.09 4.01 -1.92
N HIS A 163 -15.81 3.90 -3.22
CA HIS A 163 -16.71 4.26 -4.31
C HIS A 163 -17.99 3.41 -4.37
N GLN A 164 -17.97 2.20 -3.80
CA GLN A 164 -19.14 1.32 -3.75
C GLN A 164 -20.05 1.57 -2.54
N THR A 165 -19.76 2.59 -1.72
CA THR A 165 -20.48 2.87 -0.48
C THR A 165 -21.08 4.28 -0.47
N ALA A 166 -22.38 4.38 -0.19
CA ALA A 166 -23.05 5.66 0.02
C ALA A 166 -22.82 6.25 1.44
N ARG A 167 -22.29 5.45 2.37
CA ARG A 167 -21.94 5.91 3.73
C ARG A 167 -20.73 6.81 3.68
N ASP A 168 -20.70 7.81 4.55
CA ASP A 168 -19.54 8.67 4.68
C ASP A 168 -18.35 7.89 5.26
N THR A 169 -17.28 7.87 4.48
CA THR A 169 -16.02 7.17 4.73
C THR A 169 -14.94 8.11 5.27
N THR A 170 -15.20 9.42 5.35
CA THR A 170 -14.25 10.44 5.79
C THR A 170 -14.24 10.63 7.32
N THR A 171 -13.23 11.33 7.83
CA THR A 171 -13.04 11.54 9.29
C THR A 171 -13.70 12.81 9.85
N GLY A 172 -14.37 13.60 9.01
CA GLY A 172 -15.08 14.83 9.39
C GLY A 172 -16.50 14.61 9.94
N ALA A 173 -17.23 15.72 10.11
CA ALA A 173 -18.67 15.68 10.35
C ALA A 173 -19.36 15.00 9.17
N ALA A 174 -20.45 14.27 9.42
CA ALA A 174 -21.12 13.51 8.37
C ALA A 174 -21.68 14.47 7.32
N GLU A 175 -21.14 14.40 6.11
CA GLU A 175 -21.54 15.25 4.99
C GLU A 175 -22.27 14.45 3.90
N PRO A 176 -23.23 15.09 3.20
CA PRO A 176 -23.89 14.46 2.07
C PRO A 176 -22.89 14.20 0.94
N MET A 177 -23.19 13.21 0.09
CA MET A 177 -22.39 12.96 -1.10
C MET A 177 -22.29 14.23 -1.97
N GLY A 178 -21.08 14.56 -2.42
CA GLY A 178 -20.77 15.78 -3.17
C GLY A 178 -20.12 16.89 -2.34
N ALA A 179 -20.12 16.77 -1.01
CA ALA A 179 -19.53 17.76 -0.11
C ALA A 179 -18.30 17.24 0.66
N ARG A 180 -18.04 15.92 0.68
CA ARG A 180 -17.10 15.25 1.61
C ARG A 180 -15.62 15.56 1.34
N GLY A 181 -15.32 16.37 0.33
CA GLY A 181 -13.95 16.75 -0.02
C GLY A 181 -13.10 15.58 -0.52
N ALA A 182 -13.76 14.58 -1.12
CA ALA A 182 -13.14 13.38 -1.64
C ALA A 182 -14.00 12.79 -2.77
N ARG A 183 -13.53 12.86 -4.02
CA ARG A 183 -14.32 12.49 -5.19
C ARG A 183 -14.83 11.06 -5.12
N THR A 184 -13.97 10.13 -4.72
CA THR A 184 -14.33 8.71 -4.55
C THR A 184 -15.42 8.50 -3.49
N ALA A 185 -15.47 9.33 -2.45
CA ALA A 185 -16.50 9.27 -1.41
C ALA A 185 -17.78 10.05 -1.79
N ASP A 186 -17.67 10.95 -2.76
CA ASP A 186 -18.73 11.84 -3.23
C ASP A 186 -19.51 11.26 -4.41
N THR A 187 -18.98 10.22 -5.08
CA THR A 187 -19.67 9.49 -6.15
C THR A 187 -19.87 8.04 -5.76
N VAL A 188 -20.91 7.41 -6.33
CA VAL A 188 -21.10 5.96 -6.26
C VAL A 188 -21.07 5.42 -7.67
N GLY A 189 -20.39 4.28 -7.85
CA GLY A 189 -20.34 3.58 -9.13
C GLY A 189 -21.75 3.31 -9.67
N PRO A 190 -21.97 3.39 -11.00
CA PRO A 190 -23.28 3.13 -11.58
C PRO A 190 -23.76 1.74 -11.18
N ALA A 191 -25.01 1.65 -10.70
CA ALA A 191 -25.60 0.36 -10.39
C ALA A 191 -25.54 -0.53 -11.64
N GLN A 192 -24.87 -1.68 -11.55
CA GLN A 192 -24.88 -2.66 -12.64
C GLN A 192 -26.31 -3.20 -12.81
N THR A 193 -27.11 -2.55 -13.65
CA THR A 193 -28.42 -3.04 -14.05
C THR A 193 -28.26 -4.15 -15.10
N TRP A 194 -27.65 -5.27 -14.69
CA TRP A 194 -27.47 -6.46 -15.55
C TRP A 194 -28.80 -6.93 -16.17
N ARG A 195 -29.94 -6.67 -15.51
CA ARG A 195 -31.29 -7.01 -16.00
C ARG A 195 -31.80 -6.14 -17.16
N ALA A 196 -31.34 -4.90 -17.32
CA ALA A 196 -31.87 -3.99 -18.36
C ALA A 196 -31.22 -4.22 -19.74
N ASP A 197 -29.99 -4.73 -19.78
CA ASP A 197 -29.26 -4.95 -21.03
C ASP A 197 -29.59 -6.32 -21.66
N ASN A 198 -29.88 -7.33 -20.82
CA ASN A 198 -30.27 -8.67 -21.28
C ASN A 198 -31.66 -8.73 -21.92
N THR A 199 -32.60 -7.84 -21.56
CA THR A 199 -33.91 -7.77 -22.22
C THR A 199 -33.82 -7.13 -23.61
N ARG A 200 -32.91 -6.18 -23.82
CA ARG A 200 -32.67 -5.59 -25.16
C ARG A 200 -31.99 -6.56 -26.11
N ARG A 201 -31.03 -7.35 -25.64
CA ARG A 201 -30.34 -8.37 -26.46
C ARG A 201 -31.19 -9.58 -26.84
N ARG A 202 -32.29 -9.85 -26.13
CA ARG A 202 -33.23 -10.93 -26.46
C ARG A 202 -34.40 -10.48 -27.34
N ALA A 203 -34.54 -9.17 -27.57
CA ALA A 203 -35.60 -8.58 -28.38
C ALA A 203 -35.14 -8.19 -29.80
N SER A 204 -33.89 -8.51 -30.16
CA SER A 204 -33.27 -8.34 -31.48
C SER A 204 -32.92 -9.69 -32.08
#